data_AF-A0A0C4E4K2-F1
#
_entry.id   AF-A0A0C4E4K2-F1
#
_cell.length_a   1.000
_cell.length_b   1.000
_cell.length_c   1.000
_cell.angle_alpha   90.00
_cell.angle_beta   90.00
_cell.angle_gamma   90.00
#
_symmetry.space_group_name_H-M   'P 1'
#
loop_
_entity.id
_entity.type
_entity.pdbx_description
1 polymer ?
#
loop_
_entity_poly.entity_id
_entity_poly.type
_entity_poly.pdbx_seq_one_letter_code
_entity_poly.pdbx_strand_id
1 'polypeptide(L)'
;MPEEDDTRERLKAALWFSVGKIVDEETMKRQRNATPQFIGALTDMVYTQIETVAKDLESFCNHAGRTTVTTDDVLLLARRNEDLHGIIKQVVDQQKAEKAAQAKGKSRK
;
A
#
# COMPACT_ATOMS: atom_id res chain seq x y z
N MET A 1 -19.45 -16.75 4.73
CA MET A 1 -19.30 -17.75 5.81
C MET A 1 -18.83 -17.01 7.07
N PRO A 2 -19.17 -17.45 8.30
CA PRO A 2 -18.87 -16.68 9.52
C PRO A 2 -17.39 -16.31 9.69
N GLU A 3 -16.49 -17.18 9.25
CA GLU A 3 -15.02 -17.00 9.27
C GLU A 3 -14.53 -15.87 8.34
N GLU A 4 -15.20 -15.65 7.21
CA GLU A 4 -14.84 -14.60 6.24
C GLU A 4 -15.22 -13.22 6.79
N ASP A 5 -16.36 -13.14 7.48
CA ASP A 5 -16.85 -11.91 8.10
C ASP A 5 -15.97 -11.50 9.29
N ASP A 6 -15.56 -12.45 10.14
CA ASP A 6 -14.61 -12.19 11.25
C ASP A 6 -13.25 -11.70 10.73
N THR A 7 -12.73 -12.35 9.69
CA THR A 7 -11.46 -11.94 9.07
C THR A 7 -11.56 -10.52 8.50
N ARG A 8 -12.68 -10.20 7.85
CA ARG A 8 -12.94 -8.87 7.29
C ARG A 8 -13.01 -7.80 8.37
N GLU A 9 -13.74 -8.05 9.45
CA GLU A 9 -13.83 -7.12 10.58
C GLU A 9 -12.46 -6.86 11.21
N ARG A 10 -11.66 -7.92 11.42
CA ARG A 10 -10.31 -7.81 11.95
C ARG A 10 -9.39 -7.00 11.05
N LEU A 11 -9.41 -7.23 9.73
CA LEU A 11 -8.62 -6.46 8.77
C LEU A 11 -9.04 -4.98 8.75
N LYS A 12 -10.35 -4.70 8.81
CA LYS A 12 -10.87 -3.34 8.81
C LYS A 12 -10.53 -2.60 10.10
N ALA A 13 -10.55 -3.28 11.26
CA ALA A 13 -10.10 -2.72 12.53
C ALA A 13 -8.60 -2.37 12.53
N ALA A 14 -7.76 -3.25 11.97
CA ALA A 14 -6.33 -2.99 11.82
C ALA A 14 -6.04 -1.80 10.87
N LEU A 15 -6.84 -1.70 9.79
CA LEU A 15 -6.77 -0.56 8.87
C LEU A 15 -7.19 0.73 9.57
N TRP A 16 -8.30 0.73 10.30
CA TRP A 16 -8.78 1.89 11.06
C TRP A 16 -7.72 2.42 12.04
N PHE A 17 -7.06 1.53 12.78
CA PHE A 17 -5.96 1.89 13.68
C PHE A 17 -4.78 2.54 12.94
N SER A 18 -4.39 1.96 11.80
CA SER A 18 -3.27 2.48 10.99
C SER A 18 -3.59 3.84 10.36
N VAL A 19 -4.81 3.99 9.83
CA VAL A 19 -5.31 5.27 9.29
C VAL A 19 -5.39 6.32 10.39
N GLY A 20 -5.90 5.96 11.58
CA GLY A 20 -5.96 6.85 12.74
C GLY A 20 -4.58 7.41 13.09
N LYS A 21 -3.55 6.57 13.17
CA LYS A 21 -2.17 7.02 13.42
C LYS A 21 -1.65 7.99 12.36
N ILE A 22 -1.87 7.70 11.08
CA ILE A 22 -1.44 8.59 9.98
C ILE A 22 -2.16 9.94 10.06
N VAL A 23 -3.46 9.93 10.36
CA VAL A 23 -4.26 11.15 10.54
C VAL A 23 -3.79 11.94 11.76
N ASP A 24 -3.52 11.29 12.89
CA ASP A 24 -3.01 11.94 14.10
C ASP A 24 -1.66 12.62 13.82
N GLU A 25 -0.73 11.92 13.17
CA GLU A 25 0.57 12.49 12.79
C GLU A 25 0.42 13.72 11.89
N GLU A 26 -0.47 13.66 10.90
CA GLU A 26 -0.67 14.76 9.95
C GLU A 26 -1.43 15.94 10.56
N THR A 27 -2.41 15.68 11.42
CA THR A 27 -3.19 16.71 12.11
C THR A 27 -2.36 17.45 13.15
N MET A 28 -1.46 16.74 13.86
CA MET A 28 -0.47 17.35 14.75
C MET A 28 0.47 18.30 14.01
N LYS A 29 1.01 17.91 12.85
CA LYS A 29 1.86 18.79 12.02
C LYS A 29 1.13 20.05 11.56
N ARG A 30 -0.17 19.94 11.29
CA ARG A 30 -1.01 21.04 10.81
C ARG A 30 -1.69 21.85 11.91
N GLN A 31 -1.49 21.49 13.18
CA GLN A 31 -2.19 22.07 14.34
C GLN A 31 -3.73 22.04 14.18
N ARG A 32 -4.26 20.90 13.73
CA ARG A 32 -5.69 20.67 13.54
C ARG A 32 -6.11 19.41 14.29
N ASN A 33 -7.41 19.17 14.37
CA ASN A 33 -8.00 17.93 14.87
C ASN A 33 -8.80 17.24 13.76
N ALA A 34 -8.86 15.92 13.79
CA ALA A 34 -9.77 15.12 12.96
C ALA A 34 -10.91 14.58 13.82
N THR A 35 -12.12 14.50 13.25
CA THR A 35 -13.26 13.88 13.94
C THR A 35 -13.22 12.35 13.78
N PRO A 36 -13.81 11.59 14.71
CA PRO A 36 -13.92 10.13 14.55
C PRO A 36 -14.65 9.73 13.27
N GLN A 37 -15.64 10.53 12.84
CA GLN A 37 -16.39 10.30 11.60
C GLN A 37 -15.50 10.48 10.36
N PHE A 38 -14.59 11.47 10.37
CA PHE A 38 -13.63 11.66 9.29
C PHE A 38 -12.67 10.46 9.19
N ILE A 39 -12.14 10.00 10.32
CA ILE A 39 -11.25 8.83 10.37
C ILE A 39 -11.97 7.57 9.88
N GLY A 40 -13.23 7.37 10.29
CA GLY A 40 -14.08 6.28 9.83
C GLY A 40 -14.30 6.31 8.32
N ALA A 41 -14.73 7.45 7.78
CA ALA A 41 -14.95 7.62 6.34
C ALA A 41 -13.66 7.45 5.52
N LEU A 42 -12.53 7.95 6.02
CA LEU A 42 -11.23 7.76 5.38
C LEU A 42 -10.82 6.28 5.38
N THR A 43 -11.09 5.56 6.46
CA THR A 43 -10.83 4.12 6.55
C THR A 43 -11.65 3.35 5.52
N ASP A 44 -12.94 3.66 5.37
CA ASP A 44 -13.79 3.05 4.35
C ASP A 44 -13.30 3.33 2.93
N MET A 45 -12.88 4.58 2.67
CA MET A 45 -12.32 4.97 1.37
C MET A 45 -11.04 4.20 1.06
N VAL A 46 -10.11 4.07 2.01
CA VAL A 46 -8.87 3.30 1.84
C VAL A 46 -9.17 1.82 1.65
N TYR A 47 -10.14 1.27 2.38
CA TYR A 47 -10.56 -0.12 2.24
C TYR A 47 -11.06 -0.40 0.81
N THR A 48 -11.96 0.44 0.28
CA THR A 48 -12.42 0.33 -1.12
C THR A 48 -11.28 0.51 -2.12
N GLN A 49 -10.36 1.44 -1.87
CA GLN A 49 -9.21 1.65 -2.74
C GLN A 49 -8.31 0.40 -2.80
N ILE A 50 -8.10 -0.30 -1.69
CA ILE A 50 -7.32 -1.55 -1.66
C ILE A 50 -7.95 -2.61 -2.56
N GLU A 51 -9.28 -2.75 -2.56
CA GLU A 51 -9.98 -3.69 -3.45
C GLU A 51 -9.74 -3.36 -4.94
N THR A 52 -9.78 -2.07 -5.31
CA THR A 52 -9.47 -1.63 -6.67
C THR A 52 -8.02 -1.93 -7.03
N VAL A 53 -7.08 -1.58 -6.15
CA VAL A 53 -5.64 -1.81 -6.36
C VAL A 53 -5.34 -3.30 -6.52
N ALA A 54 -5.93 -4.17 -5.69
CA ALA A 54 -5.73 -5.61 -5.78
C ALA A 54 -6.15 -6.18 -7.15
N LYS A 55 -7.33 -5.78 -7.65
CA LYS A 55 -7.85 -6.19 -8.96
C LYS A 55 -6.98 -5.69 -10.12
N ASP A 56 -6.50 -4.45 -10.02
CA ASP A 56 -5.61 -3.87 -11.03
C ASP A 56 -4.27 -4.61 -11.05
N LEU A 57 -3.66 -4.89 -9.89
CA LEU A 57 -2.39 -5.62 -9.78
C LEU A 57 -2.51 -7.04 -10.35
N GLU A 58 -3.59 -7.75 -10.04
CA GLU A 58 -3.86 -9.07 -10.61
C GLU A 58 -3.99 -9.00 -12.13
N SER A 59 -4.75 -8.02 -12.63
CA SER A 59 -4.96 -7.82 -14.07
C SER A 59 -3.67 -7.49 -14.82
N PHE A 60 -2.82 -6.62 -14.26
CA PHE A 60 -1.51 -6.28 -14.86
C PHE A 60 -0.56 -7.47 -14.88
N CYS A 61 -0.51 -8.21 -13.78
CA CYS A 61 0.30 -9.42 -13.67
C CYS A 61 -0.14 -10.47 -14.71
N ASN A 62 -1.45 -10.72 -14.82
CA ASN A 62 -2.01 -11.68 -15.76
C ASN A 62 -1.82 -11.25 -17.22
N HIS A 63 -1.94 -9.95 -17.52
CA HIS A 63 -1.68 -9.39 -18.84
C HIS A 63 -0.24 -9.66 -19.32
N ALA A 64 0.72 -9.71 -18.40
CA ALA A 64 2.12 -10.05 -18.67
C ALA A 64 2.39 -11.58 -18.66
N GLY A 65 1.36 -12.43 -18.58
CA GLY A 65 1.48 -13.88 -18.52
C GLY A 65 2.11 -14.40 -17.23
N ARG A 66 2.08 -13.61 -16.15
CA ARG A 66 2.64 -13.96 -14.84
C ARG A 66 1.53 -14.28 -13.84
N THR A 67 1.87 -15.09 -12.84
CA THR A 67 0.99 -15.38 -11.68
C THR A 67 1.49 -14.74 -10.39
N THR A 68 2.65 -14.08 -10.43
CA THR A 68 3.26 -13.40 -9.29
C THR A 68 3.42 -11.92 -9.61
N VAL A 69 2.79 -11.08 -8.80
CA VAL A 69 2.86 -9.61 -8.88
C VAL A 69 4.30 -9.15 -8.61
N THR A 70 4.76 -8.19 -9.40
CA THR A 70 6.12 -7.63 -9.36
C THR A 70 6.07 -6.11 -9.17
N THR A 71 7.24 -5.48 -8.99
CA THR A 71 7.34 -4.02 -8.89
C THR A 71 6.87 -3.30 -10.15
N ASP A 72 6.89 -3.96 -11.31
CA ASP A 72 6.49 -3.34 -12.58
C ASP A 72 4.97 -3.15 -12.62
N ASP A 73 4.20 -4.06 -12.01
CA ASP A 73 2.74 -3.95 -11.87
C ASP A 73 2.37 -2.76 -10.95
N VAL A 74 3.14 -2.59 -9.86
CA VAL A 74 2.98 -1.46 -8.92
C VAL A 74 3.34 -0.13 -9.57
N LEU A 75 4.40 -0.08 -10.39
CA LEU A 75 4.75 1.11 -11.16
C LEU A 75 3.67 1.47 -12.19
N LEU A 76 3.06 0.46 -12.82
CA LEU A 76 1.97 0.66 -13.76
C LEU A 76 0.71 1.22 -13.10
N LEU A 77 0.44 0.86 -11.84
CA LEU A 77 -0.66 1.43 -11.06
C LEU A 77 -0.52 2.97 -10.92
N ALA A 78 0.70 3.46 -10.74
CA ALA A 78 0.99 4.88 -10.57
C ALA A 78 1.04 5.69 -11.88
N ARG A 79 0.91 5.06 -13.05
CA ARG A 79 1.14 5.67 -14.38
C ARG A 79 0.32 6.91 -14.72
N ARG A 80 -0.76 7.17 -13.99
CA ARG A 80 -1.66 8.32 -14.25
C ARG A 80 -1.25 9.57 -13.48
N ASN A 81 -0.25 9.48 -12.61
CA ASN A 81 0.25 10.58 -11.81
C ASN A 81 1.78 10.50 -11.80
N GLU A 82 2.43 11.37 -12.58
CA GLU A 82 3.88 11.38 -12.76
C GLU A 82 4.64 11.58 -11.44
N ASP A 83 4.16 12.46 -10.56
CA ASP A 83 4.78 12.70 -9.26
C ASP A 83 4.71 11.45 -8.37
N LEU A 84 3.54 10.82 -8.32
CA LEU A 84 3.36 9.56 -7.59
C LEU A 84 4.22 8.45 -8.18
N HIS A 85 4.28 8.35 -9.52
CA HIS A 85 5.13 7.38 -10.19
C HIS A 85 6.60 7.58 -9.83
N GLY A 86 7.08 8.83 -9.81
CA GLY A 86 8.43 9.19 -9.38
C GLY A 86 8.73 8.74 -7.95
N ILE A 87 7.84 9.03 -7.00
CA ILE A 87 7.98 8.63 -5.60
C ILE A 87 8.04 7.11 -5.47
N ILE A 88 7.11 6.40 -6.09
CA ILE A 88 7.05 4.92 -6.02
C ILE A 88 8.29 4.30 -6.68
N LYS A 89 8.74 4.83 -7.82
CA LYS A 89 9.95 4.39 -8.50
C LYS A 89 11.19 4.54 -7.63
N GLN A 90 11.33 5.66 -6.92
CA GLN A 90 12.43 5.86 -5.99
C GLN A 90 12.44 4.78 -4.89
N VAL A 91 11.27 4.48 -4.31
CA VAL A 91 11.15 3.42 -3.29
C VAL A 91 11.53 2.05 -3.86
N VAL A 92 11.09 1.72 -5.08
CA VAL A 92 11.43 0.46 -5.75
C VAL A 92 12.93 0.36 -6.00
N ASP A 93 13.55 1.42 -6.50
CA ASP A 93 14.98 1.45 -6.81
C ASP A 93 15.82 1.31 -5.52
N GLN A 94 15.40 1.96 -4.43
CA GLN A 94 16.03 1.80 -3.12
C GLN A 94 15.95 0.34 -2.62
N GLN A 95 14.77 -0.29 -2.66
CA GLN A 95 14.61 -1.68 -2.22
C GLN A 95 15.44 -2.65 -3.06
N LYS A 96 15.56 -2.41 -4.37
CA LYS A 96 16.42 -3.22 -5.26
C LYS A 96 17.90 -3.08 -4.87
N ALA A 97 18.35 -1.86 -4.58
CA ALA A 97 19.72 -1.60 -4.14
C ALA A 97 20.04 -2.28 -2.79
N GLU A 98 19.13 -2.18 -1.81
CA GLU A 98 19.28 -2.82 -0.50
C GLU A 98 19.37 -4.35 -0.61
N LYS A 99 18.52 -4.97 -1.43
CA LYS A 99 18.57 -6.41 -1.70
C LYS A 99 19.88 -6.83 -2.35
N ALA A 100 20.39 -6.05 -3.31
CA ALA A 100 21.67 -6.31 -3.97
C ALA A 100 22.86 -6.21 -2.99
N ALA A 101 22.83 -5.24 -2.08
CA ALA A 101 23.86 -5.09 -1.04
C ALA A 101 23.86 -6.29 -0.06
N GLN A 102 22.68 -6.74 0.37
CA GLN A 102 22.54 -7.90 1.26
C GLN A 102 23.04 -9.20 0.61
N ALA A 103 22.78 -9.40 -0.69
CA ALA A 103 23.26 -10.57 -1.43
C ALA A 103 24.80 -10.60 -1.52
N LYS A 104 25.45 -9.44 -1.76
CA LYS A 104 26.92 -9.32 -1.77
C LYS A 104 27.54 -9.56 -0.39
N GLY A 105 26.86 -9.19 0.70
CA GLY A 105 27.31 -9.44 2.07
C GLY A 105 27.29 -10.92 2.46
N LYS A 106 26.27 -11.68 2.01
CA LYS A 106 26.19 -13.13 2.23
C LYS A 106 27.22 -13.92 1.41
N SER A 107 27.56 -13.48 0.20
CA SER A 107 28.56 -14.15 -0.66
C SER A 107 30.01 -13.97 -0.17
N ARG A 108 30.28 -13.03 0.75
CA ARG A 108 31.61 -12.75 1.30
C ARG A 108 31.86 -13.43 2.65
N LYS A 109 30.89 -14.17 3.18
CA LYS A 109 30.97 -14.89 4.46
C LYS A 109 30.94 -16.38 4.20
#